data_AF-A0A1F7JA49-F1
#
_entry.id   AF-A0A1F7JA49-F1
#
_cell.length_a   1.000
_cell.length_b   1.000
_cell.length_c   1.000
_cell.angle_alpha   90.00
_cell.angle_beta   90.00
_cell.angle_gamma   90.00
#
_symmetry.space_group_name_H-M   'P 1'
#
loop_
_entity.id
_entity.type
_entity.pdbx_description
1 polymer ?
#
loop_
_entity_poly.entity_id
_entity_poly.type
_entity_poly.pdbx_seq_one_letter_code
_entity_poly.pdbx_strand_id
1 'polypeptide(L)'
;MKTLPRANAITHIISIKIKIPKEKIELVSSSMFNYGAANHDLTTLIAAKTALIPEKVSEVLTLFSQNLKEPAPQIAEKIASQTKIEREKVINVIKEFSDAVTDTKLAEEIAAKQNLEAADVKKVAAAQKPVLTEADKNIEDVTPVSPQVTIDEYEQVKKMWVEHYEKGEIPPAENLKTRAEWVDQDIVLITNTLNKLLSEDKNLQEQALDEVGFILPIFLVNNLSGEQLVTYLKAKIEAAKEVKSLGLKEKEIADRLEEQSEKVEVNRPKKKEAAKTMEMKREIS
;
A
#
# COMPACT_ATOMS: atom_id res chain seq x y z
N MET A 1 0.97 -0.70 -30.01
CA MET A 1 0.22 -0.87 -28.75
C MET A 1 -0.50 0.42 -28.40
N LYS A 2 -1.80 0.35 -28.12
CA LYS A 2 -2.54 1.47 -27.48
C LYS A 2 -1.96 1.70 -26.08
N THR A 3 -1.90 2.96 -25.66
CA THR A 3 -1.14 3.45 -24.50
C THR A 3 -1.53 2.78 -23.19
N LEU A 4 -0.55 2.48 -22.34
CA LEU A 4 -0.78 2.11 -20.94
C LEU A 4 -1.31 3.32 -20.16
N PRO A 5 -2.16 3.12 -19.15
CA PRO A 5 -2.69 4.22 -18.37
C PRO A 5 -1.55 4.84 -17.56
N ARG A 6 -1.55 6.17 -17.45
CA ARG A 6 -0.61 6.86 -16.57
C ARG A 6 -1.19 6.91 -15.17
N ALA A 7 -0.44 6.45 -14.18
CA ALA A 7 -0.81 6.62 -12.79
C ALA A 7 -0.99 8.12 -12.44
N ASN A 8 -1.81 8.37 -11.43
CA ASN A 8 -2.08 9.69 -10.91
C ASN A 8 -0.84 10.26 -10.23
N ALA A 9 -0.63 11.56 -10.41
CA ALA A 9 0.41 12.30 -9.72
C ALA A 9 0.27 12.17 -8.20
N ILE A 10 1.40 12.12 -7.47
CA ILE A 10 1.41 12.11 -6.00
C ILE A 10 0.57 13.26 -5.41
N THR A 11 0.62 14.45 -6.03
CA THR A 11 -0.12 15.63 -5.58
C THR A 11 -1.64 15.46 -5.67
N HIS A 12 -2.13 14.70 -6.66
CA HIS A 12 -3.55 14.40 -6.80
C HIS A 12 -4.03 13.44 -5.70
N ILE A 13 -3.25 12.40 -5.42
CA ILE A 13 -3.58 11.41 -4.37
C ILE A 13 -3.65 12.07 -2.99
N ILE A 14 -2.67 12.91 -2.67
CA ILE A 14 -2.65 13.64 -1.40
C ILE A 14 -3.82 14.62 -1.33
N SER A 15 -4.08 15.35 -2.41
CA SER A 15 -5.19 16.31 -2.49
C SER A 15 -6.53 15.67 -2.10
N ILE A 16 -6.80 14.46 -2.59
CA ILE A 16 -7.99 13.69 -2.21
C ILE A 16 -7.95 13.29 -0.74
N LYS A 17 -6.83 12.74 -0.26
CA LYS A 17 -6.69 12.22 1.12
C LYS A 17 -6.90 13.29 2.19
N ILE A 18 -6.33 14.49 2.00
CA ILE A 18 -6.37 15.55 3.02
C ILE A 18 -7.26 16.74 2.66
N LYS A 19 -7.98 16.67 1.53
CA LYS A 19 -8.95 17.68 1.07
C LYS A 19 -8.35 19.08 0.91
N ILE A 20 -7.12 19.15 0.40
CA ILE A 20 -6.42 20.39 0.07
C ILE A 20 -6.24 20.47 -1.45
N PRO A 21 -6.44 21.64 -2.12
CA PRO A 21 -6.28 21.77 -3.57
C PRO A 21 -4.90 21.32 -4.05
N LYS A 22 -4.85 20.70 -5.23
CA LYS A 22 -3.62 20.14 -5.81
C LYS A 22 -2.51 21.19 -5.94
N GLU A 23 -2.84 22.41 -6.34
CA GLU A 23 -1.91 23.53 -6.51
C GLU A 23 -1.29 23.93 -5.16
N LYS A 24 -2.08 23.87 -4.09
CA LYS A 24 -1.62 24.15 -2.72
C LYS A 24 -0.73 23.02 -2.20
N ILE A 25 -1.05 21.75 -2.52
CA ILE A 25 -0.15 20.61 -2.24
C ILE A 25 1.19 20.79 -2.97
N GLU A 26 1.16 21.11 -4.27
CA GLU A 26 2.37 21.33 -5.07
C GLU A 26 3.24 22.45 -4.50
N LEU A 27 2.64 23.57 -4.12
CA LEU A 27 3.35 24.69 -3.49
C LEU A 27 3.97 24.26 -2.15
N VAL A 28 3.20 23.68 -1.24
CA VAL A 28 3.69 23.28 0.09
C VAL A 28 4.80 22.24 -0.03
N SER A 29 4.60 21.19 -0.83
CA SER A 29 5.60 20.15 -1.05
C SER A 29 6.88 20.72 -1.68
N SER A 30 6.76 21.52 -2.74
CA SER A 30 7.95 22.09 -3.38
C SER A 30 8.73 23.01 -2.43
N SER A 31 8.05 23.89 -1.71
CA SER A 31 8.64 24.77 -0.71
C SER A 31 9.34 24.01 0.43
N MET A 32 8.70 22.98 0.99
CA MET A 32 9.31 22.23 2.09
C MET A 32 10.54 21.43 1.64
N PHE A 33 10.48 20.73 0.50
CA PHE A 33 11.61 19.94 0.01
C PHE A 33 12.77 20.82 -0.46
N ASN A 34 12.49 21.96 -1.09
CA ASN A 34 13.52 22.94 -1.44
C ASN A 34 14.18 23.56 -0.20
N TYR A 35 13.39 23.85 0.85
CA TYR A 35 13.95 24.29 2.14
C TYR A 35 14.88 23.23 2.74
N GLY A 36 14.44 21.97 2.77
CA GLY A 36 15.23 20.84 3.24
C GLY A 36 16.54 20.70 2.46
N ALA A 37 16.48 20.77 1.13
CA ALA A 37 17.65 20.68 0.26
C ALA A 37 18.69 21.79 0.51
N ALA A 38 18.23 23.00 0.86
CA ALA A 38 19.09 24.15 1.13
C ALA A 38 19.59 24.23 2.58
N ASN A 39 19.06 23.41 3.50
CA ASN A 39 19.41 23.45 4.92
C ASN A 39 20.55 22.47 5.22
N HIS A 40 21.73 23.02 5.52
CA HIS A 40 22.94 22.24 5.77
C HIS A 40 22.83 21.31 7.00
N ASP A 41 22.23 21.78 8.09
CA ASP A 41 22.09 20.99 9.31
C ASP A 41 21.14 19.81 9.09
N LEU A 42 20.03 20.03 8.38
CA LEU A 42 19.07 18.98 8.04
C LEU A 42 19.65 17.95 7.06
N THR A 43 20.34 18.41 6.01
CA THR A 43 20.96 17.50 5.04
C THR A 43 22.06 16.66 5.70
N THR A 44 22.83 17.22 6.63
CA THR A 44 23.84 16.49 7.42
C THR A 44 23.20 15.46 8.36
N LEU A 45 22.13 15.84 9.06
CA LEU A 45 21.41 14.92 9.94
C LEU A 45 20.83 13.72 9.18
N ILE A 46 20.19 13.97 8.03
CA ILE A 46 19.60 12.91 7.21
C ILE A 46 20.68 12.04 6.58
N ALA A 47 21.76 12.64 6.07
CA ALA A 47 22.91 11.94 5.51
C ALA A 47 23.48 10.89 6.47
N ALA A 48 23.63 11.25 7.75
CA ALA A 48 24.08 10.34 8.80
C ALA A 48 23.13 9.15 9.02
N LYS A 49 21.81 9.37 8.93
CA LYS A 49 20.81 8.31 9.09
C LYS A 49 20.67 7.40 7.87
N THR A 50 20.90 7.92 6.67
CA THR A 50 20.70 7.18 5.41
C THR A 50 21.99 6.62 4.83
N ALA A 51 23.12 6.77 5.52
CA ALA A 51 24.45 6.40 5.02
C ALA A 51 24.76 7.00 3.64
N LEU A 52 24.41 8.28 3.45
CA LEU A 52 24.71 9.07 2.26
C LEU A 52 25.57 10.28 2.65
N ILE A 53 26.06 11.01 1.66
CA ILE A 53 26.70 12.32 1.88
C ILE A 53 25.67 13.46 1.77
N PRO A 54 25.85 14.60 2.45
CA PRO A 54 24.90 15.71 2.46
C PRO A 54 24.53 16.22 1.06
N GLU A 55 25.48 16.24 0.12
CA GLU A 55 25.26 16.67 -1.26
C GLU A 55 24.26 15.77 -1.98
N LYS A 56 24.36 14.46 -1.75
CA LYS A 56 23.44 13.46 -2.32
C LYS A 56 22.06 13.56 -1.71
N VAL A 57 21.96 13.87 -0.42
CA VAL A 57 20.67 14.16 0.23
C VAL A 57 20.02 15.42 -0.36
N SER A 58 20.78 16.51 -0.50
CA SER A 58 20.29 17.75 -1.12
C SER A 58 19.81 17.53 -2.55
N GLU A 59 20.56 16.75 -3.34
CA GLU A 59 20.19 16.36 -4.70
C GLU A 59 18.87 15.58 -4.73
N VAL A 60 18.69 14.57 -3.87
CA VAL A 60 17.45 13.79 -3.76
C VAL A 60 16.25 14.68 -3.42
N LEU A 61 16.36 15.55 -2.41
CA LEU A 61 15.27 16.43 -2.00
C LEU A 61 14.91 17.44 -3.10
N THR A 62 15.91 17.95 -3.82
CA THR A 62 15.72 18.85 -4.98
C THR A 62 15.01 18.15 -6.13
N LEU A 63 15.46 16.95 -6.52
CA LEU A 63 14.81 16.20 -7.58
C LEU A 63 13.40 15.77 -7.19
N PHE A 64 13.16 15.47 -5.91
CA PHE A 64 11.82 15.18 -5.43
C PHE A 64 10.86 16.37 -5.62
N SER A 65 11.29 17.59 -5.28
CA SER A 65 10.47 18.80 -5.46
C SER A 65 10.13 19.08 -6.92
N GLN A 66 10.98 18.66 -7.86
CA GLN A 66 10.80 18.82 -9.30
C GLN A 66 9.89 17.76 -9.93
N ASN A 67 9.74 16.59 -9.30
CA ASN A 67 9.00 15.45 -9.84
C ASN A 67 7.64 15.22 -9.16
N LEU A 68 7.11 16.20 -8.41
CA LEU A 68 5.82 16.10 -7.70
C LEU A 68 4.60 15.83 -8.60
N LYS A 69 4.74 16.06 -9.90
CA LYS A 69 3.67 15.81 -10.89
C LYS A 69 3.69 14.38 -11.44
N GLU A 70 4.71 13.61 -11.07
CA GLU A 70 4.83 12.21 -11.45
C GLU A 70 4.10 11.30 -10.45
N PRO A 71 3.76 10.07 -10.84
CA PRO A 71 3.28 9.03 -9.93
C PRO A 71 4.30 8.68 -8.85
N ALA A 72 3.82 8.45 -7.62
CA ALA A 72 4.68 8.13 -6.47
C ALA A 72 5.68 6.96 -6.72
N PRO A 73 5.31 5.83 -7.35
CA PRO A 73 6.24 4.73 -7.62
C PRO A 73 7.38 5.12 -8.58
N GLN A 74 7.10 6.02 -9.52
CA GLN A 74 8.05 6.45 -10.57
C GLN A 74 9.05 7.49 -10.06
N ILE A 75 8.66 8.32 -9.07
CA ILE A 75 9.54 9.36 -8.53
C ILE A 75 10.82 8.74 -7.96
N ALA A 76 10.70 7.69 -7.15
CA ALA A 76 11.87 7.06 -6.52
C ALA A 76 12.81 6.43 -7.56
N GLU A 77 12.28 5.76 -8.58
CA GLU A 77 13.06 5.18 -9.68
C GLU A 77 13.80 6.25 -10.48
N LYS A 78 13.10 7.33 -10.85
CA LYS A 78 13.65 8.43 -11.63
C LYS A 78 14.80 9.11 -10.89
N ILE A 79 14.62 9.38 -9.59
CA ILE A 79 15.68 9.94 -8.74
C ILE A 79 16.83 8.95 -8.59
N ALA A 80 16.56 7.67 -8.34
CA ALA A 80 17.59 6.64 -8.22
C ALA A 80 18.49 6.56 -9.47
N SER A 81 17.85 6.55 -10.65
CA SER A 81 18.53 6.55 -11.95
C SER A 81 19.38 7.82 -12.16
N GLN A 82 18.83 9.00 -11.88
CA GLN A 82 19.54 10.28 -12.06
C GLN A 82 20.71 10.45 -11.08
N THR A 83 20.53 10.05 -9.83
CA THR A 83 21.52 10.27 -8.75
C THR A 83 22.53 9.15 -8.61
N LYS A 84 22.25 7.98 -9.22
CA LYS A 84 22.94 6.69 -9.02
C LYS A 84 22.92 6.21 -7.58
N ILE A 85 21.87 6.56 -6.84
CA ILE A 85 21.60 6.10 -5.49
C ILE A 85 20.62 4.92 -5.58
N GLU A 86 20.81 3.90 -4.75
CA GLU A 86 19.83 2.81 -4.63
C GLU A 86 18.45 3.37 -4.29
N ARG A 87 17.43 2.89 -4.99
CA ARG A 87 16.03 3.32 -4.80
C ARG A 87 15.57 3.29 -3.34
N GLU A 88 15.94 2.27 -2.59
CA GLU A 88 15.60 2.16 -1.17
C GLU A 88 16.18 3.33 -0.35
N LYS A 89 17.42 3.74 -0.64
CA LYS A 89 18.04 4.90 0.01
C LYS A 89 17.36 6.21 -0.37
N VAL A 90 16.91 6.36 -1.62
CA VAL A 90 16.09 7.50 -2.04
C VAL A 90 14.80 7.59 -1.22
N ILE A 91 14.08 6.48 -1.08
CA ILE A 91 12.86 6.40 -0.27
C ILE A 91 13.16 6.76 1.19
N ASN A 92 14.25 6.24 1.75
CA ASN A 92 14.65 6.53 3.14
C ASN A 92 14.98 8.01 3.36
N VAL A 93 15.66 8.69 2.42
CA VAL A 93 15.90 10.14 2.50
C VAL A 93 14.60 10.92 2.57
N ILE A 94 13.66 10.62 1.67
CA ILE A 94 12.38 11.33 1.61
C ILE A 94 11.55 11.06 2.87
N LYS A 95 11.58 9.82 3.38
CA LYS A 95 10.92 9.41 4.61
C LYS A 95 11.49 10.14 5.83
N GLU A 96 12.80 10.10 6.04
CA GLU A 96 13.46 10.77 7.18
C GLU A 96 13.25 12.28 7.14
N PHE A 97 13.26 12.88 5.94
CA PHE A 97 12.91 14.30 5.78
C PHE A 97 11.46 14.58 6.16
N SER A 98 10.52 13.79 5.65
CA SER A 98 9.09 13.95 5.97
C SER A 98 8.85 13.81 7.48
N ASP A 99 9.52 12.87 8.13
CA ASP A 99 9.47 12.69 9.59
C ASP A 99 10.02 13.91 10.33
N ALA A 100 11.16 14.45 9.89
CA ALA A 100 11.71 15.68 10.46
C ALA A 100 10.74 16.87 10.31
N VAL A 101 10.03 16.98 9.18
CA VAL A 101 9.05 18.06 8.94
C VAL A 101 7.80 17.88 9.79
N THR A 102 7.37 16.64 10.06
CA THR A 102 6.22 16.40 10.95
C THR A 102 6.50 16.78 12.41
N ASP A 103 7.78 16.90 12.82
CA ASP A 103 8.15 17.51 14.09
C ASP A 103 7.80 19.01 14.09
N THR A 104 7.34 19.49 15.25
CA THR A 104 6.67 20.78 15.39
C THR A 104 7.53 21.98 15.00
N LYS A 105 8.82 21.98 15.34
CA LYS A 105 9.71 23.14 15.10
C LYS A 105 10.04 23.36 13.63
N LEU A 106 10.30 22.30 12.88
CA LEU A 106 10.73 22.43 11.48
C LEU A 106 9.57 22.88 10.57
N ALA A 107 8.36 22.35 10.77
CA ALA A 107 7.20 22.82 10.04
C ALA A 107 6.89 24.31 10.28
N GLU A 108 7.12 24.81 11.49
CA GLU A 108 6.94 26.23 11.84
C GLU A 108 7.98 27.11 11.14
N GLU A 109 9.25 26.69 11.10
CA GLU A 109 10.30 27.39 10.37
C GLU A 109 10.03 27.46 8.86
N ILE A 110 9.64 26.33 8.25
CA ILE A 110 9.28 26.25 6.84
C ILE A 110 8.09 27.16 6.56
N ALA A 111 7.05 27.07 7.38
CA ALA A 111 5.85 27.90 7.26
C ALA A 111 6.16 29.40 7.31
N ALA A 112 6.97 29.83 8.28
CA ALA A 112 7.37 31.22 8.43
C ALA A 112 8.20 31.72 7.24
N LYS A 113 9.19 30.93 6.77
CA LYS A 113 10.07 31.34 5.66
C LYS A 113 9.39 31.32 4.30
N GLN A 114 8.35 30.49 4.12
CA GLN A 114 7.67 30.28 2.85
C GLN A 114 6.28 30.93 2.80
N ASN A 115 5.88 31.64 3.85
CA ASN A 115 4.55 32.25 4.00
C ASN A 115 3.41 31.24 3.81
N LEU A 116 3.54 30.08 4.47
CA LEU A 116 2.58 28.98 4.47
C LEU A 116 1.97 28.79 5.86
N GLU A 117 0.89 28.03 5.95
CA GLU A 117 0.35 27.61 7.26
C GLU A 117 1.11 26.37 7.76
N ALA A 118 1.62 26.43 9.00
CA ALA A 118 2.33 25.31 9.61
C ALA A 118 1.46 24.04 9.71
N ALA A 119 0.15 24.20 9.88
CA ALA A 119 -0.80 23.09 9.88
C ALA A 119 -0.84 22.37 8.52
N ASP A 120 -0.76 23.10 7.41
CA ASP A 120 -0.76 22.52 6.08
C ASP A 120 0.57 21.84 5.77
N VAL A 121 1.70 22.44 6.16
CA VAL A 121 3.03 21.81 6.04
C VAL A 121 3.05 20.44 6.75
N LYS A 122 2.56 20.38 8.00
CA LYS A 122 2.49 19.12 8.77
C LYS A 122 1.57 18.10 8.10
N LYS A 123 0.37 18.50 7.65
CA LYS A 123 -0.58 17.60 6.99
C LYS A 123 -0.03 17.04 5.68
N VAL A 124 0.58 17.89 4.87
CA VAL A 124 1.16 17.49 3.58
C VAL A 124 2.32 16.51 3.79
N ALA A 125 3.25 16.82 4.69
CA ALA A 125 4.37 15.92 5.01
C ALA A 125 3.88 14.55 5.54
N ALA A 126 2.91 14.56 6.47
CA ALA A 126 2.33 13.34 7.03
C ALA A 126 1.60 12.50 5.97
N ALA A 127 0.94 13.14 5.00
CA ALA A 127 0.25 12.44 3.92
C ALA A 127 1.20 11.94 2.80
N GLN A 128 2.31 12.64 2.57
CA GLN A 128 3.32 12.25 1.57
C GLN A 128 4.06 10.98 1.94
N LYS A 129 4.41 10.82 3.22
CA LYS A 129 5.18 9.67 3.71
C LYS A 129 4.58 8.32 3.28
N PRO A 130 3.34 7.95 3.66
CA PRO A 130 2.78 6.65 3.30
C PRO A 130 2.57 6.48 1.80
N VAL A 131 2.25 7.55 1.07
CA VAL A 131 2.04 7.50 -0.39
C VAL A 131 3.34 7.12 -1.12
N LEU A 132 4.51 7.46 -0.57
CA LEU A 132 5.81 7.12 -1.15
C LEU A 132 6.34 5.77 -0.65
N THR A 133 6.25 5.51 0.67
CA THR A 133 6.79 4.28 1.25
C THR A 133 5.96 3.05 0.90
N GLU A 134 4.69 3.24 0.52
CA GLU A 134 3.76 2.17 0.16
C GLU A 134 3.32 2.27 -1.31
N ALA A 135 3.97 3.12 -2.10
CA ALA A 135 3.62 3.34 -3.51
C ALA A 135 3.57 2.03 -4.29
N ASP A 136 4.53 1.14 -4.02
CA ASP A 136 4.63 -0.16 -4.69
C ASP A 136 3.62 -1.17 -4.17
N LYS A 137 3.02 -0.96 -2.99
CA LYS A 137 2.09 -1.90 -2.35
C LYS A 137 0.63 -1.64 -2.69
N ASN A 138 0.32 -0.41 -3.10
CA ASN A 138 -1.02 0.05 -3.41
C ASN A 138 -1.06 0.75 -4.78
N ILE A 139 -0.35 0.17 -5.75
CA ILE A 139 -0.23 0.68 -7.12
C ILE A 139 -1.59 0.82 -7.82
N GLU A 140 -2.55 -0.01 -7.43
CA GLU A 140 -3.94 0.03 -7.89
C GLU A 140 -4.68 1.31 -7.44
N ASP A 141 -4.40 1.84 -6.25
CA ASP A 141 -5.05 3.05 -5.72
C ASP A 141 -4.64 4.30 -6.51
N VAL A 142 -3.44 4.25 -7.09
CA VAL A 142 -2.84 5.39 -7.78
C VAL A 142 -3.06 5.33 -9.28
N THR A 143 -3.63 4.26 -9.83
CA THR A 143 -3.76 4.09 -11.29
C THR A 143 -5.22 4.30 -11.74
N PRO A 144 -5.50 5.16 -12.74
CA PRO A 144 -6.86 5.36 -13.21
C PRO A 144 -7.41 4.10 -13.88
N VAL A 145 -8.72 3.89 -13.75
CA VAL A 145 -9.45 2.86 -14.50
C VAL A 145 -9.67 3.33 -15.94
N SER A 146 -9.70 2.39 -16.88
CA SER A 146 -9.93 2.70 -18.29
C SER A 146 -11.34 3.24 -18.50
N PRO A 147 -11.53 4.34 -19.26
CA PRO A 147 -12.86 4.82 -19.61
C PRO A 147 -13.61 3.87 -20.55
N GLN A 148 -12.93 2.86 -21.12
CA GLN A 148 -13.53 1.85 -22.00
C GLN A 148 -14.18 0.71 -21.22
N VAL A 149 -13.88 0.58 -19.92
CA VAL A 149 -14.50 -0.41 -19.03
C VAL A 149 -15.56 0.30 -18.23
N THR A 150 -16.80 -0.20 -18.31
CA THR A 150 -17.90 0.38 -17.51
C THR A 150 -17.75 -0.02 -16.04
N ILE A 151 -18.34 0.76 -15.13
CA ILE A 151 -18.34 0.43 -13.69
C ILE A 151 -19.00 -0.94 -13.46
N ASP A 152 -20.11 -1.22 -14.15
CA ASP A 152 -20.81 -2.50 -14.03
C ASP A 152 -19.93 -3.67 -14.47
N GLU A 153 -19.21 -3.52 -15.57
CA GLU A 153 -18.27 -4.53 -16.05
C GLU A 153 -17.09 -4.75 -15.09
N TYR A 154 -16.55 -3.66 -14.54
CA TYR A 154 -15.50 -3.73 -13.52
C TYR A 154 -15.95 -4.55 -12.30
N GLU A 155 -17.13 -4.23 -11.76
CA GLU A 155 -17.69 -4.94 -10.61
C GLU A 155 -18.04 -6.40 -10.93
N GLN A 156 -18.49 -6.69 -12.17
CA GLN A 156 -18.71 -8.07 -12.61
C GLN A 156 -17.41 -8.88 -12.65
N VAL A 157 -16.34 -8.31 -13.20
CA VAL A 157 -15.01 -8.96 -13.22
C VAL A 157 -14.48 -9.17 -11.81
N LYS A 158 -14.60 -8.16 -10.94
CA LYS A 158 -14.23 -8.26 -9.53
C LYS A 158 -15.01 -9.38 -8.84
N LYS A 159 -16.34 -9.39 -8.99
CA LYS A 159 -17.22 -10.41 -8.40
C LYS A 159 -16.87 -11.83 -8.88
N MET A 160 -16.62 -12.00 -10.18
CA MET A 160 -16.16 -13.27 -10.73
C MET A 160 -14.87 -13.75 -10.05
N TRP A 161 -13.91 -12.86 -9.82
CA TRP A 161 -12.67 -13.20 -9.12
C TRP A 161 -12.88 -13.49 -7.64
N VAL A 162 -13.77 -12.75 -6.94
CA VAL A 162 -14.15 -13.07 -5.55
C VAL A 162 -14.71 -14.49 -5.48
N GLU A 163 -15.67 -14.82 -6.34
CA GLU A 163 -16.27 -16.16 -6.39
C GLU A 163 -15.21 -17.24 -6.71
N HIS A 164 -14.25 -16.93 -7.59
CA HIS A 164 -13.16 -17.83 -7.92
C HIS A 164 -12.21 -18.07 -6.74
N TYR A 165 -11.83 -17.03 -5.99
CA TYR A 165 -11.00 -17.22 -4.80
C TYR A 165 -11.74 -18.02 -3.72
N GLU A 166 -13.02 -17.73 -3.49
CA GLU A 166 -13.82 -18.40 -2.45
C GLU A 166 -14.10 -19.88 -2.76
N LYS A 167 -14.51 -20.17 -4.00
CA LYS A 167 -15.06 -21.48 -4.39
C LYS A 167 -14.19 -22.27 -5.35
N GLY A 168 -13.22 -21.61 -5.99
CA GLY A 168 -12.31 -22.25 -6.92
C GLY A 168 -11.35 -23.22 -6.23
N GLU A 169 -10.80 -24.09 -7.06
CA GLU A 169 -9.72 -24.98 -6.66
C GLU A 169 -8.44 -24.17 -6.46
N ILE A 170 -7.67 -24.53 -5.44
CA ILE A 170 -6.35 -23.94 -5.21
C ILE A 170 -5.44 -24.41 -6.35
N PRO A 171 -4.76 -23.51 -7.09
CA PRO A 171 -3.88 -23.91 -8.17
C PRO A 171 -2.80 -24.88 -7.68
N PRO A 172 -2.51 -25.96 -8.43
CA PRO A 172 -1.48 -26.91 -8.06
C PRO A 172 -0.09 -26.26 -8.22
N ALA A 173 0.46 -25.75 -7.13
CA ALA A 173 1.83 -25.23 -7.05
C ALA A 173 2.53 -25.86 -5.84
N GLU A 174 3.85 -26.10 -5.93
CA GLU A 174 4.62 -26.82 -4.90
C GLU A 174 4.52 -26.18 -3.50
N ASN A 175 4.21 -24.90 -3.45
CA ASN A 175 4.25 -24.01 -2.30
C ASN A 175 2.88 -23.41 -1.91
N LEU A 176 1.79 -23.80 -2.58
CA LEU A 176 0.43 -23.37 -2.24
C LEU A 176 -0.37 -24.53 -1.64
N LYS A 177 -0.64 -24.48 -0.33
CA LYS A 177 -1.42 -25.51 0.38
C LYS A 177 -2.80 -25.01 0.78
N THR A 178 -2.94 -23.71 0.95
CA THR A 178 -4.17 -23.07 1.42
C THR A 178 -4.62 -21.96 0.49
N ARG A 179 -5.92 -21.68 0.52
CA ARG A 179 -6.51 -20.53 -0.17
C ARG A 179 -5.92 -19.21 0.30
N ALA A 180 -5.60 -19.09 1.59
CA ALA A 180 -5.01 -17.87 2.14
C ALA A 180 -3.62 -17.61 1.54
N GLU A 181 -2.76 -18.64 1.45
CA GLU A 181 -1.44 -18.54 0.81
C GLU A 181 -1.58 -18.18 -0.68
N TRP A 182 -2.56 -18.77 -1.36
CA TRP A 182 -2.82 -18.45 -2.77
C TRP A 182 -3.22 -17.00 -2.96
N VAL A 183 -4.20 -16.51 -2.18
CA VAL A 183 -4.65 -15.10 -2.22
C VAL A 183 -3.49 -14.15 -1.90
N ASP A 184 -2.66 -14.47 -0.91
CA ASP A 184 -1.49 -13.66 -0.55
C ASP A 184 -0.44 -13.61 -1.67
N GLN A 185 -0.15 -14.75 -2.29
CA GLN A 185 0.77 -14.81 -3.42
C GLN A 185 0.22 -14.05 -4.63
N ASP A 186 -1.07 -14.17 -4.93
CA ASP A 186 -1.71 -13.46 -6.04
C ASP A 186 -1.69 -11.94 -5.82
N ILE A 187 -1.94 -11.46 -4.60
CA ILE A 187 -1.80 -10.03 -4.28
C ILE A 187 -0.38 -9.56 -4.63
N VAL A 188 0.64 -10.26 -4.15
CA VAL A 188 2.04 -9.90 -4.41
C VAL A 188 2.38 -9.95 -5.90
N LEU A 189 1.97 -11.01 -6.60
CA LEU A 189 2.22 -11.19 -8.02
C LEU A 189 1.56 -10.07 -8.83
N ILE A 190 0.27 -9.82 -8.63
CA ILE A 190 -0.49 -8.81 -9.38
C ILE A 190 0.07 -7.41 -9.09
N THR A 191 0.40 -7.10 -7.84
CA THR A 191 1.05 -5.85 -7.46
C THR A 191 2.37 -5.66 -8.19
N ASN A 192 3.23 -6.68 -8.21
CA ASN A 192 4.52 -6.63 -8.91
C ASN A 192 4.34 -6.45 -10.43
N THR A 193 3.40 -7.18 -11.03
CA THR A 193 3.10 -7.04 -12.45
C THR A 193 2.57 -5.64 -12.78
N LEU A 194 1.70 -5.07 -11.95
CA LEU A 194 1.24 -3.68 -12.10
C LEU A 194 2.40 -2.68 -12.00
N ASN A 195 3.31 -2.85 -11.02
CA ASN A 195 4.50 -2.00 -10.88
C ASN A 195 5.38 -2.04 -12.14
N LYS A 196 5.61 -3.24 -12.70
CA LYS A 196 6.41 -3.41 -13.92
C LYS A 196 5.71 -2.86 -15.16
N LEU A 197 4.40 -3.10 -15.32
CA LEU A 197 3.59 -2.54 -16.42
C LEU A 197 3.63 -1.02 -16.43
N LEU A 198 3.60 -0.39 -15.26
CA LEU A 198 3.58 1.06 -15.12
C LEU A 198 4.98 1.69 -15.00
N SER A 199 6.04 0.88 -15.07
CA SER A 199 7.42 1.35 -15.09
C SER A 199 7.74 2.11 -16.37
N GLU A 200 8.73 3.00 -16.34
CA GLU A 200 9.29 3.62 -17.55
C GLU A 200 10.29 2.68 -18.28
N ASP A 201 10.71 1.60 -17.64
CA ASP A 201 11.62 0.61 -18.21
C ASP A 201 10.86 -0.35 -19.15
N LYS A 202 11.20 -0.30 -20.44
CA LYS A 202 10.57 -1.14 -21.48
C LYS A 202 10.77 -2.63 -21.27
N ASN A 203 11.92 -3.06 -20.73
CA ASN A 203 12.17 -4.47 -20.48
C ASN A 203 11.27 -4.97 -19.35
N LEU A 204 11.06 -4.15 -18.32
CA LEU A 204 10.12 -4.46 -17.24
C LEU A 204 8.68 -4.51 -17.77
N GLN A 205 8.30 -3.58 -18.65
CA GLN A 205 6.98 -3.59 -19.29
C GLN A 205 6.75 -4.88 -20.09
N GLU A 206 7.73 -5.31 -20.90
CA GLU A 206 7.65 -6.55 -21.69
C GLU A 206 7.53 -7.78 -20.78
N GLN A 207 8.35 -7.89 -19.73
CA GLN A 207 8.23 -8.96 -18.73
C GLN A 207 6.85 -8.97 -18.07
N ALA A 208 6.32 -7.79 -17.75
CA ALA A 208 5.02 -7.68 -17.13
C ALA A 208 3.90 -8.15 -18.06
N LEU A 209 3.99 -7.86 -19.36
CA LEU A 209 3.02 -8.33 -20.35
C LEU A 209 3.01 -9.87 -20.45
N ASP A 210 4.19 -10.50 -20.36
CA ASP A 210 4.29 -11.96 -20.27
C ASP A 210 3.63 -12.48 -18.99
N GLU A 211 3.86 -11.82 -17.85
CA GLU A 211 3.21 -12.14 -16.55
C GLU A 211 1.68 -12.01 -16.62
N VAL A 212 1.15 -10.97 -17.29
CA VAL A 212 -0.30 -10.82 -17.52
C VAL A 212 -0.86 -12.04 -18.25
N GLY A 213 -0.09 -12.63 -19.18
CA GLY A 213 -0.33 -13.92 -19.83
C GLY A 213 -0.81 -15.00 -18.87
N PHE A 214 -0.10 -15.13 -17.74
CA PHE A 214 -0.37 -16.14 -16.72
C PHE A 214 -1.46 -15.71 -15.73
N ILE A 215 -1.58 -14.42 -15.45
CA ILE A 215 -2.52 -13.90 -14.43
C ILE A 215 -3.95 -13.79 -14.96
N LEU A 216 -4.12 -13.32 -16.21
CA LEU A 216 -5.42 -13.06 -16.85
C LEU A 216 -5.57 -13.77 -18.21
N PRO A 217 -5.33 -15.09 -18.31
CA PRO A 217 -5.28 -15.80 -19.60
C PRO A 217 -6.59 -15.68 -20.39
N ILE A 218 -7.74 -15.78 -19.72
CA ILE A 218 -9.06 -15.71 -20.36
C ILE A 218 -9.38 -14.32 -20.96
N PHE A 219 -8.78 -13.27 -20.41
CA PHE A 219 -9.03 -11.88 -20.82
C PHE A 219 -8.18 -11.47 -22.02
N LEU A 220 -7.05 -12.13 -22.24
CA LEU A 220 -6.15 -11.84 -23.37
C LEU A 220 -6.71 -12.28 -24.73
N VAL A 221 -7.70 -13.17 -24.75
CA VAL A 221 -8.39 -13.63 -25.96
C VAL A 221 -9.09 -12.47 -26.71
N ASN A 222 -9.47 -11.41 -25.99
CA ASN A 222 -10.22 -10.28 -26.56
C ASN A 222 -9.34 -9.12 -27.07
N ASN A 223 -8.01 -9.29 -27.18
CA ASN A 223 -7.07 -8.27 -27.65
C ASN A 223 -7.23 -6.92 -26.91
N LEU A 224 -7.29 -6.99 -25.58
CA LEU A 224 -7.52 -5.84 -24.71
C LEU A 224 -6.43 -4.77 -24.86
N SER A 225 -6.82 -3.51 -24.68
CA SER A 225 -5.85 -2.42 -24.55
C SER A 225 -5.09 -2.49 -23.22
N GLY A 226 -3.92 -1.86 -23.15
CA GLY A 226 -3.13 -1.78 -21.91
C GLY A 226 -3.92 -1.18 -20.74
N GLU A 227 -4.78 -0.19 -20.99
CA GLU A 227 -5.66 0.39 -19.96
C GLU A 227 -6.70 -0.60 -19.44
N GLN A 228 -7.30 -1.40 -20.32
CA GLN A 228 -8.25 -2.44 -19.93
C GLN A 228 -7.56 -3.55 -19.14
N LEU A 229 -6.34 -3.96 -19.54
CA LEU A 229 -5.54 -4.94 -18.81
C LEU A 229 -5.27 -4.49 -17.39
N VAL A 230 -4.79 -3.25 -17.22
CA VAL A 230 -4.57 -2.67 -15.89
C VAL A 230 -5.88 -2.62 -15.10
N THR A 231 -6.99 -2.25 -15.72
CA THR A 231 -8.30 -2.19 -15.05
C THR A 231 -8.77 -3.55 -14.55
N TYR A 232 -8.59 -4.62 -15.33
CA TYR A 232 -8.97 -5.97 -14.89
C TYR A 232 -7.98 -6.55 -13.87
N LEU A 233 -6.68 -6.22 -13.95
CA LEU A 233 -5.72 -6.55 -12.91
C LEU A 233 -6.09 -5.88 -11.59
N LYS A 234 -6.53 -4.62 -11.63
CA LYS A 234 -7.08 -3.89 -10.47
C LYS A 234 -8.29 -4.60 -9.86
N ALA A 235 -9.27 -4.97 -10.69
CA ALA A 235 -10.44 -5.72 -10.21
C ALA A 235 -10.03 -7.04 -9.54
N LYS A 236 -9.04 -7.77 -10.09
CA LYS A 236 -8.55 -9.02 -9.52
C LYS A 236 -7.85 -8.82 -8.17
N ILE A 237 -6.96 -7.82 -8.03
CA ILE A 237 -6.29 -7.54 -6.75
C ILE A 237 -7.27 -7.02 -5.69
N GLU A 238 -8.26 -6.21 -6.08
CA GLU A 238 -9.32 -5.77 -5.15
C GLU A 238 -10.17 -6.94 -4.66
N ALA A 239 -10.52 -7.88 -5.55
CA ALA A 239 -11.18 -9.12 -5.15
C ALA A 239 -10.33 -9.94 -4.16
N ALA A 240 -9.04 -10.10 -4.43
CA ALA A 240 -8.11 -10.82 -3.55
C ALA A 240 -8.01 -10.15 -2.16
N LYS A 241 -7.87 -8.82 -2.11
CA LYS A 241 -7.84 -8.05 -0.85
C LYS A 241 -9.16 -8.14 -0.09
N GLU A 242 -10.29 -8.15 -0.78
CA GLU A 242 -11.61 -8.32 -0.17
C GLU A 242 -11.75 -9.68 0.50
N VAL A 243 -11.44 -10.77 -0.21
CA VAL A 243 -11.49 -12.14 0.33
C VAL A 243 -10.52 -12.30 1.50
N LYS A 244 -9.31 -11.74 1.42
CA LYS A 244 -8.36 -11.73 2.54
C LYS A 244 -8.94 -11.02 3.76
N SER A 245 -9.56 -9.84 3.58
CA SER A 245 -10.16 -9.08 4.68
C SER A 245 -11.31 -9.84 5.34
N LEU A 246 -12.17 -10.50 4.56
CA LEU A 246 -13.25 -11.32 5.07
C LEU A 246 -12.72 -12.52 5.86
N GLY A 247 -11.75 -13.26 5.31
CA GLY A 247 -11.14 -14.39 6.02
C GLY A 247 -10.47 -14.01 7.35
N LEU A 248 -9.84 -12.83 7.42
CA LEU A 248 -9.28 -12.31 8.68
C LEU A 248 -10.38 -12.02 9.72
N LYS A 249 -11.52 -11.44 9.30
CA LYS A 249 -12.66 -11.18 10.19
C LYS A 249 -13.30 -12.48 10.68
N GLU A 250 -13.46 -13.46 9.80
CA GLU A 250 -13.99 -14.78 10.18
C GLU A 250 -13.10 -15.46 11.21
N LYS A 251 -11.76 -15.40 11.02
CA LYS A 251 -10.80 -15.92 11.98
C LYS A 251 -10.88 -15.20 13.32
N GLU A 252 -10.94 -13.87 13.32
CA GLU A 252 -11.09 -13.10 14.56
C GLU A 252 -12.38 -13.45 15.33
N ILE A 253 -13.48 -13.70 14.61
CA ILE A 253 -14.74 -14.15 15.21
C ILE A 253 -14.60 -15.56 15.79
N ALA A 254 -13.97 -16.48 15.06
CA ALA A 254 -13.73 -17.85 15.51
C ALA A 254 -12.87 -17.86 16.79
N ASP A 255 -11.75 -17.13 16.81
CA ASP A 255 -10.85 -17.01 17.95
C ASP A 255 -11.60 -16.44 19.19
N ARG A 256 -12.43 -15.40 19.00
CA ARG A 256 -13.27 -14.83 20.07
C ARG A 256 -14.29 -15.82 20.61
N LEU A 257 -14.88 -16.67 19.76
CA LEU A 257 -15.84 -17.70 20.16
C LEU A 257 -15.14 -18.84 20.92
N GLU A 258 -13.94 -19.26 20.49
CA GLU A 258 -13.12 -20.23 21.21
C GLU A 258 -12.73 -19.73 22.61
N GLU A 259 -12.22 -18.50 22.73
CA GLU A 259 -11.88 -17.90 24.03
C GLU A 259 -13.09 -17.79 24.99
N GLN A 260 -14.29 -17.51 24.44
CA GLN A 260 -15.52 -17.49 25.23
C GLN A 260 -15.92 -18.90 25.67
N SER A 261 -15.73 -19.92 24.83
CA SER A 261 -16.04 -21.30 25.16
C SER A 261 -15.12 -21.87 26.24
N GLU A 262 -13.82 -21.57 26.21
CA GLU A 262 -12.85 -21.98 27.24
C GLU A 262 -13.14 -21.33 28.60
N LYS A 263 -13.56 -20.06 28.62
CA LYS A 263 -13.98 -19.36 29.86
C LYS A 263 -15.24 -19.96 30.50
N VAL A 264 -16.12 -20.58 29.71
CA VAL A 264 -17.33 -21.27 30.20
C VAL A 264 -17.00 -22.67 30.72
N GLU A 265 -15.99 -23.36 30.17
CA GLU A 265 -15.55 -24.67 30.66
C GLU A 265 -14.84 -24.62 32.02
N VAL A 266 -14.02 -23.59 32.29
CA VAL A 266 -13.37 -23.41 33.60
C VAL A 266 -14.38 -23.09 34.72
N ASN A 267 -15.54 -22.54 34.38
CA ASN A 267 -16.59 -22.16 35.33
C ASN A 267 -17.65 -23.25 35.57
N ARG A 268 -17.51 -24.45 35.00
CA ARG A 268 -18.35 -25.60 35.40
C ARG A 268 -17.88 -26.08 36.78
N PRO A 269 -18.65 -25.92 37.86
CA PRO A 269 -18.26 -26.45 39.16
C PRO A 269 -18.13 -27.97 39.04
N LYS A 270 -17.04 -28.54 39.54
CA LYS A 270 -16.82 -29.98 39.65
C LYS A 270 -18.06 -30.62 40.30
N LYS A 271 -18.91 -31.26 39.49
CA LYS A 271 -20.09 -32.01 39.92
C LYS A 271 -19.69 -33.34 40.59
N LYS A 272 -18.74 -33.30 41.53
CA LYS A 272 -18.19 -34.48 42.23
C LYS A 272 -18.16 -34.40 43.76
N GLU A 273 -18.54 -33.29 44.40
CA GLU A 273 -18.59 -33.23 45.88
C GLU A 273 -20.00 -33.18 46.50
N ALA A 274 -21.06 -32.92 45.72
CA ALA A 274 -22.43 -32.92 46.26
C ALA A 274 -23.01 -34.34 46.49
N ALA A 275 -22.41 -35.39 45.91
CA ALA A 275 -22.90 -36.76 46.05
C ALA A 275 -22.46 -37.44 47.36
N LYS A 276 -21.35 -37.00 47.99
CA LYS A 276 -20.86 -37.62 49.25
C LYS A 276 -21.49 -37.05 50.51
N THR A 277 -22.05 -35.84 50.48
CA THR A 277 -22.64 -35.21 51.69
C THR A 277 -24.05 -35.71 51.99
N MET A 278 -24.74 -36.36 51.05
CA MET A 278 -26.06 -36.96 51.29
C MET A 278 -26.04 -38.41 51.79
N GLU A 279 -24.97 -39.18 51.57
CA GLU A 279 -24.87 -40.54 52.11
C GLU A 279 -24.57 -40.56 53.61
N MET A 280 -23.77 -39.62 54.12
CA MET A 280 -23.34 -39.65 55.54
C MET A 280 -24.45 -39.24 56.53
N LYS A 281 -25.55 -38.63 56.08
CA LYS A 281 -26.70 -38.27 56.94
C LYS A 281 -27.76 -39.37 57.08
N ARG A 282 -27.62 -40.51 56.37
CA ARG A 282 -28.59 -41.62 56.44
C ARG A 282 -28.19 -42.77 57.36
N GLU A 283 -26.97 -42.79 57.90
CA GLU A 283 -26.49 -43.88 58.78
C GLU A 283 -26.51 -43.55 60.29
N ILE A 284 -27.08 -42.41 60.69
CA ILE A 284 -27.25 -42.08 62.11
C ILE A 284 -28.72 -41.76 62.36
N SER A 285 -29.54 -42.81 62.42
CA SER A 285 -30.86 -42.80 63.07
C SER A 285 -31.26 -44.19 63.52
#